data_AF-A0A1I8CCD8-F1
#
_entry.id   AF-A0A1I8CCD8-F1
#
_cell.length_a   1.000
_cell.length_b   1.000
_cell.length_c   1.000
_cell.angle_alpha   90.00
_cell.angle_beta   90.00
_cell.angle_gamma   90.00
#
_symmetry.space_group_name_H-M   'P 1'
#
loop_
_entity.id
_entity.type
_entity.pdbx_description
1 polymer ?
#
loop_
_entity_poly.entity_id
_entity_poly.type
_entity_poly.pdbx_seq_one_letter_code
_entity_poly.pdbx_strand_id
1 'polypeptide(L)'
;MDGVQSMEFSEIAAESLTSSEELLEAVKLFSNAASAANTSDGLDILGLKNHDMVLYLVEMVNLMSIMAKGESIQGKKSVERLVYLRVILEKIRPIESKMKGQIDKLLSAKTDYEEAEESKPDPNGMVFSDDSDASDAEEDGGVKKYKAPQISAVRYDGDDEEKEIRKAEVIRRNAVQSSLIGELRAQYSNAPEEIKDGIGNEKFLKKQADLKKMEESNYRRQRLSKKQKGAQKGSQQADALDKLLVYGDYMGAKEGPKTGKKRKGPRPGGPNAKKSKKGGKKKKGGKK
;
A
#
# COMPACT_ATOMS: atom_id res chain seq x y z
N MET A 1 -18.91 -42.02 49.28
CA MET A 1 -18.25 -41.01 48.43
C MET A 1 -18.35 -41.38 46.95
N ASP A 2 -18.31 -42.67 46.60
CA ASP A 2 -18.36 -43.13 45.20
C ASP A 2 -19.70 -42.89 44.46
N GLY A 3 -20.84 -42.91 45.17
CA GLY A 3 -22.16 -42.75 44.55
C GLY A 3 -22.48 -41.34 44.04
N VAL A 4 -21.97 -40.29 44.71
CA VAL A 4 -22.18 -38.90 44.28
C VAL A 4 -21.32 -38.60 43.05
N GLN A 5 -20.07 -39.06 43.04
CA GLN A 5 -19.19 -38.93 41.87
C GLN A 5 -19.76 -39.68 40.66
N SER A 6 -20.33 -40.88 40.85
CA SER A 6 -20.94 -41.63 39.74
C SER A 6 -22.16 -40.93 39.12
N MET A 7 -22.94 -40.18 39.90
CA MET A 7 -24.08 -39.41 39.37
C MET A 7 -23.60 -38.20 38.55
N GLU A 8 -22.62 -37.45 39.07
CA GLU A 8 -21.99 -36.32 38.36
C GLU A 8 -21.39 -36.77 37.01
N PHE A 9 -20.69 -37.92 36.98
CA PHE A 9 -20.18 -38.46 35.72
C PHE A 9 -21.29 -38.88 34.75
N SER A 10 -22.43 -39.36 35.24
CA SER A 10 -23.58 -39.73 34.41
C SER A 10 -24.27 -38.51 33.80
N GLU A 11 -24.36 -37.41 34.55
CA GLU A 11 -24.92 -36.14 34.08
C GLU A 11 -24.00 -35.52 33.02
N ILE A 12 -22.69 -35.46 33.28
CA ILE A 12 -21.70 -34.97 32.30
C ILE A 12 -21.70 -35.82 31.02
N ALA A 13 -21.85 -37.15 31.15
CA ALA A 13 -21.97 -38.03 30.00
C ALA A 13 -23.24 -37.72 29.18
N ALA A 14 -24.37 -37.48 29.83
CA ALA A 14 -25.63 -37.12 29.17
C ALA A 14 -25.52 -35.76 28.46
N GLU A 15 -24.94 -34.74 29.10
CA GLU A 15 -24.69 -33.43 28.49
C GLU A 15 -23.71 -33.51 27.31
N SER A 16 -22.68 -34.37 27.42
CA SER A 16 -21.73 -34.58 26.31
C SER A 16 -22.40 -35.27 25.12
N LEU A 17 -23.38 -36.15 25.36
CA LEU A 17 -24.12 -36.85 24.33
C LEU A 17 -25.03 -35.87 23.58
N THR A 18 -25.81 -35.06 24.29
CA THR A 18 -26.69 -34.06 23.67
C THR A 18 -25.89 -33.04 22.85
N SER A 19 -24.78 -32.54 23.40
CA SER A 19 -23.90 -31.62 22.67
C SER A 19 -23.27 -32.28 21.43
N SER A 20 -22.93 -33.57 21.50
CA SER A 20 -22.38 -34.31 20.36
C SER A 20 -23.44 -34.54 19.26
N GLU A 21 -24.68 -34.79 19.62
CA GLU A 21 -25.80 -34.94 18.68
C GLU A 21 -26.13 -33.64 17.96
N GLU A 22 -26.20 -32.52 18.68
CA GLU A 22 -26.38 -31.18 18.11
C GLU A 22 -25.25 -30.82 17.13
N LEU A 23 -24.00 -31.11 17.50
CA LEU A 23 -22.84 -30.90 16.62
C LEU A 23 -22.94 -31.77 15.35
N LEU A 24 -23.36 -33.02 15.47
CA LEU A 24 -23.54 -33.91 14.32
C LEU A 24 -24.64 -33.41 13.39
N GLU A 25 -25.74 -32.91 13.93
CA GLU A 25 -26.83 -32.33 13.13
C GLU A 25 -26.36 -31.06 12.40
N ALA A 26 -25.66 -30.16 13.09
CA ALA A 26 -25.08 -28.96 12.50
C ALA A 26 -24.08 -29.30 11.37
N VAL A 27 -23.22 -30.29 11.58
CA VAL A 27 -22.26 -30.76 10.56
C VAL A 27 -22.98 -31.36 9.35
N LYS A 28 -24.06 -32.13 9.56
CA LYS A 28 -24.86 -32.70 8.46
C LYS A 28 -25.53 -31.61 7.63
N LEU A 29 -26.13 -30.62 8.28
CA LEU A 29 -26.73 -29.47 7.60
C LEU A 29 -25.69 -28.73 6.76
N PHE A 30 -24.50 -28.48 7.33
CA PHE A 30 -23.43 -27.79 6.62
C PHE A 30 -22.84 -28.61 5.48
N SER A 31 -22.70 -29.92 5.65
CA SER A 31 -22.26 -30.86 4.61
C SER A 31 -23.23 -30.88 3.43
N ASN A 32 -24.53 -30.90 3.71
CA ASN A 32 -25.56 -30.85 2.68
C ASN A 32 -25.55 -29.51 1.93
N ALA A 33 -25.40 -28.40 2.66
CA ALA A 33 -25.26 -27.07 2.06
C ALA A 33 -23.98 -26.95 1.21
N ALA A 34 -22.86 -27.54 1.65
CA ALA A 34 -21.62 -27.58 0.90
C ALA A 34 -21.71 -28.44 -0.36
N SER A 35 -22.45 -29.56 -0.30
CA SER A 35 -22.68 -30.45 -1.45
C SER A 35 -23.60 -29.82 -2.50
N ALA A 36 -24.50 -28.93 -2.08
CA ALA A 36 -25.40 -28.18 -2.95
C ALA A 36 -24.74 -26.96 -3.60
N ALA A 37 -23.52 -26.59 -3.21
CA ALA A 37 -22.81 -25.45 -3.79
C ALA A 37 -22.28 -25.80 -5.19
N ASN A 38 -22.91 -25.26 -6.23
CA ASN A 38 -22.44 -25.38 -7.60
C ASN A 38 -21.03 -24.78 -7.73
N THR A 39 -20.03 -25.64 -7.90
CA THR A 39 -18.60 -25.25 -7.96
C THR A 39 -18.18 -24.74 -9.34
N SER A 40 -19.14 -24.42 -10.21
CA SER A 40 -18.90 -24.09 -11.63
C SER A 40 -18.11 -22.79 -11.82
N ASP A 41 -18.26 -21.82 -10.92
CA ASP A 41 -17.53 -20.54 -10.95
C ASP A 41 -16.32 -20.52 -9.99
N GLY A 42 -15.94 -21.68 -9.45
CA GLY A 42 -14.89 -21.83 -8.44
C GLY A 42 -15.40 -21.67 -7.00
N LEU A 43 -14.55 -22.01 -6.03
CA LEU A 43 -14.86 -21.82 -4.63
C LEU A 43 -14.50 -20.40 -4.21
N ASP A 44 -15.49 -19.67 -3.68
CA ASP A 44 -15.20 -18.43 -2.96
C ASP A 44 -14.31 -18.72 -1.75
N ILE A 45 -13.38 -17.83 -1.45
CA ILE A 45 -12.41 -18.02 -0.37
C ILE A 45 -13.10 -18.14 0.98
N LEU A 46 -14.22 -17.42 1.17
CA LEU A 46 -15.01 -17.50 2.38
C LEU A 46 -15.73 -18.85 2.50
N GLY A 47 -16.23 -19.37 1.38
CA GLY A 47 -16.80 -20.72 1.29
C GLY A 47 -15.77 -21.81 1.60
N LEU A 48 -14.57 -21.70 1.00
CA LEU A 48 -13.46 -22.61 1.25
C LEU A 48 -13.06 -22.63 2.73
N LYS A 49 -12.91 -21.46 3.35
CA LYS A 49 -12.59 -21.36 4.79
C LYS A 49 -13.62 -22.08 5.64
N ASN A 50 -14.91 -21.85 5.38
CA ASN A 50 -15.97 -22.48 6.16
C ASN A 50 -15.97 -24.01 5.97
N HIS A 51 -15.72 -24.49 4.75
CA HIS A 51 -15.57 -25.92 4.48
C HIS A 51 -14.38 -26.54 5.23
N ASP A 52 -13.21 -25.90 5.16
CA ASP A 52 -11.99 -26.37 5.84
C ASP A 52 -12.13 -26.35 7.37
N MET A 53 -12.84 -25.35 7.93
CA MET A 53 -13.14 -25.28 9.36
C MET A 53 -14.04 -26.43 9.81
N VAL A 54 -15.07 -26.78 9.01
CA VAL A 54 -15.92 -27.94 9.32
C VAL A 54 -15.13 -29.23 9.26
N LEU A 55 -14.27 -29.40 8.24
CA LEU A 55 -13.41 -30.59 8.15
C LEU A 55 -12.46 -30.72 9.34
N TYR A 56 -11.93 -29.58 9.82
CA TYR A 56 -11.09 -29.53 11.01
C TYR A 56 -11.85 -29.95 12.28
N LEU A 57 -13.07 -29.46 12.47
CA LEU A 57 -13.92 -29.87 13.60
C LEU A 57 -14.27 -31.36 13.56
N VAL A 58 -14.56 -31.90 12.36
CA VAL A 58 -14.86 -33.33 12.19
C VAL A 58 -13.67 -34.21 12.55
N GLU A 59 -12.47 -33.90 12.06
CA GLU A 59 -11.27 -34.68 12.43
C GLU A 59 -10.90 -34.53 13.91
N MET A 60 -11.22 -33.37 14.53
CA MET A 60 -11.09 -33.20 15.98
C MET A 60 -12.06 -34.08 16.77
N VAL A 61 -13.34 -34.12 16.42
CA VAL A 61 -14.34 -34.98 17.09
C VAL A 61 -13.98 -36.45 16.90
N ASN A 62 -13.47 -36.83 15.74
CA ASN A 62 -12.97 -38.18 15.48
C ASN A 62 -11.80 -38.53 16.43
N LEU A 63 -10.83 -37.63 16.60
CA LEU A 63 -9.75 -37.80 17.58
C LEU A 63 -10.26 -37.89 19.02
N MET A 64 -11.20 -37.05 19.41
CA MET A 64 -11.82 -37.11 20.75
C MET A 64 -12.55 -38.45 20.98
N SER A 65 -13.27 -38.96 19.98
CA SER A 65 -13.91 -40.29 20.04
C SER A 65 -12.91 -41.43 20.18
N ILE A 66 -11.76 -41.32 19.52
CA ILE A 66 -10.66 -42.28 19.64
C ILE A 66 -10.07 -42.26 21.06
N MET A 67 -9.85 -41.06 21.60
CA MET A 67 -9.32 -40.88 22.95
C MET A 67 -10.31 -41.38 24.02
N ALA A 68 -11.61 -41.14 23.83
CA ALA A 68 -12.67 -41.61 24.72
C ALA A 68 -12.75 -43.15 24.77
N LYS A 69 -12.41 -43.83 23.68
CA LYS A 69 -12.30 -45.30 23.64
C LYS A 69 -11.01 -45.84 24.27
N GLY A 70 -10.08 -44.98 24.66
CA GLY A 70 -8.78 -45.37 25.23
C GLY A 70 -7.78 -45.89 24.18
N GLU A 71 -8.02 -45.67 22.89
CA GLU A 71 -7.10 -46.09 21.84
C GLU A 71 -5.95 -45.11 21.67
N SER A 72 -4.77 -45.62 21.31
CA SER A 72 -3.61 -44.76 21.01
C SER A 72 -3.86 -43.90 19.76
N ILE A 73 -3.41 -42.64 19.85
CA ILE A 73 -3.49 -41.65 18.77
C ILE A 73 -2.33 -41.83 17.75
N GLN A 74 -1.26 -42.50 18.16
CA GLN A 74 -0.05 -42.64 17.35
C GLN A 74 -0.31 -43.47 16.08
N GLY A 75 0.07 -42.93 14.92
CA GLY A 75 -0.06 -43.59 13.62
C GLY A 75 -1.43 -43.44 12.93
N LYS A 76 -2.37 -42.67 13.50
CA LYS A 76 -3.66 -42.41 12.85
C LYS A 76 -3.56 -41.25 11.85
N LYS A 77 -4.07 -41.49 10.64
CA LYS A 77 -4.13 -40.49 9.55
C LYS A 77 -4.91 -39.22 9.94
N SER A 78 -5.81 -39.29 10.92
CA SER A 78 -6.55 -38.13 11.42
C SER A 78 -5.64 -37.02 11.95
N VAL A 79 -4.52 -37.37 12.60
CA VAL A 79 -3.55 -36.37 13.09
C VAL A 79 -2.86 -35.67 11.93
N GLU A 80 -2.42 -36.42 10.92
CA GLU A 80 -1.78 -35.86 9.72
C GLU A 80 -2.73 -34.92 8.96
N ARG A 81 -4.00 -35.35 8.78
CA ARG A 81 -5.05 -34.54 8.17
C ARG A 81 -5.32 -33.26 8.95
N LEU A 82 -5.33 -33.33 10.28
CA LEU A 82 -5.54 -32.18 11.14
C LEU A 82 -4.40 -31.16 11.02
N VAL A 83 -3.14 -31.62 11.00
CA VAL A 83 -1.98 -30.76 10.76
C VAL A 83 -2.05 -30.13 9.37
N TYR A 84 -2.42 -30.90 8.35
CA TYR A 84 -2.60 -30.39 6.99
C TYR A 84 -3.66 -29.29 6.92
N LEU A 85 -4.84 -29.52 7.51
CA LEU A 85 -5.90 -28.52 7.61
C LEU A 85 -5.45 -27.27 8.36
N ARG A 86 -4.67 -27.44 9.44
CA ARG A 86 -4.12 -26.32 10.18
C ARG A 86 -3.20 -25.45 9.33
N VAL A 87 -2.32 -26.07 8.54
CA VAL A 87 -1.43 -25.35 7.62
C VAL A 87 -2.24 -24.60 6.56
N ILE A 88 -3.28 -25.21 5.98
CA ILE A 88 -4.15 -24.53 5.01
C ILE A 88 -4.77 -23.27 5.62
N LEU A 89 -5.37 -23.38 6.82
CA LEU A 89 -5.98 -22.26 7.51
C LEU A 89 -4.98 -21.13 7.80
N GLU A 90 -3.73 -21.46 8.13
CA GLU A 90 -2.67 -20.47 8.32
C GLU A 90 -2.26 -19.77 7.02
N LYS A 91 -2.27 -20.49 5.90
CA LYS A 91 -1.99 -19.91 4.57
C LYS A 91 -3.13 -19.05 4.04
N ILE A 92 -4.37 -19.31 4.44
CA ILE A 92 -5.54 -18.50 4.05
C ILE A 92 -5.53 -17.13 4.77
N ARG A 93 -5.07 -17.04 6.04
CA ARG A 93 -5.05 -15.78 6.83
C ARG A 93 -4.45 -14.55 6.13
N PRO A 94 -3.26 -14.60 5.48
CA PRO A 94 -2.71 -13.44 4.79
C PRO A 94 -3.54 -13.04 3.57
N ILE A 95 -4.24 -13.98 2.92
CA ILE A 95 -5.11 -13.71 1.77
C ILE A 95 -6.39 -13.02 2.27
N GLU A 96 -6.98 -13.53 3.36
CA GLU A 96 -8.11 -12.88 4.03
C GLU A 96 -7.79 -11.45 4.45
N SER A 97 -6.59 -11.22 5.02
CA SER A 97 -6.18 -9.87 5.44
C SER A 97 -6.12 -8.88 4.27
N LYS A 98 -5.74 -9.36 3.08
CA LYS A 98 -5.73 -8.54 1.84
C LYS A 98 -7.14 -8.30 1.32
N MET A 99 -8.02 -9.29 1.40
CA MET A 99 -9.42 -9.19 0.94
C MET A 99 -10.35 -8.53 1.94
N LYS A 100 -9.96 -8.41 3.21
CA LYS A 100 -10.77 -7.82 4.28
C LYS A 100 -11.30 -6.44 3.88
N GLY A 101 -10.47 -5.59 3.28
CA GLY A 101 -10.93 -4.28 2.81
C GLY A 101 -11.96 -4.32 1.67
N GLN A 102 -12.04 -5.41 0.90
CA GLN A 102 -13.10 -5.62 -0.10
C GLN A 102 -14.36 -6.17 0.57
N ILE A 103 -14.21 -7.12 1.50
CA ILE A 103 -15.30 -7.68 2.29
C ILE A 103 -15.98 -6.58 3.09
N ASP A 104 -15.22 -5.77 3.83
CA ASP A 104 -15.72 -4.65 4.64
C ASP A 104 -16.45 -3.62 3.77
N LYS A 105 -15.99 -3.36 2.53
CA LYS A 105 -16.69 -2.48 1.59
C LYS A 105 -17.99 -3.07 1.05
N LEU A 106 -18.05 -4.38 0.82
CA LEU A 106 -19.28 -5.04 0.36
C LEU A 106 -20.31 -5.15 1.50
N LEU A 107 -19.84 -5.35 2.73
CA LEU A 107 -20.67 -5.30 3.92
C LEU A 107 -21.15 -3.88 4.20
N SER A 108 -20.27 -2.87 4.11
CA SER A 108 -20.66 -1.47 4.29
C SER A 108 -21.57 -1.00 3.16
N ALA A 109 -21.31 -1.38 1.91
CA ALA A 109 -22.22 -1.05 0.81
C ALA A 109 -23.61 -1.64 1.05
N LYS A 110 -23.72 -2.89 1.53
CA LYS A 110 -25.01 -3.48 1.92
C LYS A 110 -25.75 -2.73 3.03
N THR A 111 -25.05 -2.11 3.98
CA THR A 111 -25.67 -1.25 5.00
C THR A 111 -25.95 0.16 4.47
N ASP A 112 -25.11 0.68 3.59
CA ASP A 112 -25.21 2.03 3.00
C ASP A 112 -26.24 2.09 1.86
N TYR A 113 -26.65 0.95 1.27
CA TYR A 113 -27.75 0.90 0.29
C TYR A 113 -29.11 1.27 0.88
N GLU A 114 -29.26 1.37 2.21
CA GLU A 114 -30.45 1.98 2.82
C GLU A 114 -30.35 3.52 2.94
N GLU A 115 -29.16 4.13 2.82
CA GLU A 115 -28.98 5.56 3.12
C GLU A 115 -28.18 6.39 2.09
N ALA A 116 -27.61 5.80 1.03
CA ALA A 116 -26.71 6.53 0.12
C ALA A 116 -26.90 6.23 -1.38
N GLU A 117 -28.08 6.53 -1.90
CA GLU A 117 -28.27 6.97 -3.30
C GLU A 117 -27.67 8.39 -3.49
N GLU A 118 -26.42 8.62 -3.08
CA GLU A 118 -25.72 9.88 -3.32
C GLU A 118 -24.37 9.66 -4.01
N SER A 119 -24.46 9.57 -5.33
CA SER A 119 -23.61 10.29 -6.29
C SER A 119 -22.09 10.26 -6.02
N LYS A 120 -21.45 9.12 -6.30
CA LYS A 120 -20.01 9.11 -6.65
C LYS A 120 -19.89 9.21 -8.17
N PRO A 121 -19.24 10.27 -8.72
CA PRO A 121 -19.07 10.37 -10.17
C PRO A 121 -18.08 9.30 -10.66
N ASP A 122 -18.54 8.48 -11.60
CA ASP A 122 -17.72 7.47 -12.26
C ASP A 122 -16.61 8.12 -13.10
N PRO A 123 -15.33 7.76 -12.89
CA PRO A 123 -14.21 8.32 -13.65
C PRO A 123 -14.19 7.89 -15.13
N ASN A 124 -15.01 6.89 -15.50
CA ASN A 124 -15.20 6.46 -16.89
C ASN A 124 -16.26 7.29 -17.64
N GLY A 125 -17.03 8.15 -16.96
CA GLY A 125 -17.98 9.06 -17.59
C GLY A 125 -17.37 10.38 -18.08
N MET A 126 -16.11 10.68 -17.71
CA MET A 126 -15.37 11.85 -18.19
C MET A 126 -14.69 11.56 -19.54
N VAL A 127 -15.47 11.18 -20.55
CA VAL A 127 -15.02 11.30 -21.94
C VAL A 127 -15.27 12.74 -22.36
N PHE A 128 -14.23 13.57 -22.25
CA PHE A 128 -14.22 14.85 -22.94
C PHE A 128 -14.29 14.55 -24.44
N SER A 129 -15.41 14.89 -25.07
CA SER A 129 -15.54 14.91 -26.52
C SER A 129 -14.69 16.08 -27.03
N ASP A 130 -13.40 15.82 -27.22
CA ASP A 130 -12.54 16.62 -28.08
C ASP A 130 -12.75 16.11 -29.50
N ASP A 131 -13.83 16.59 -30.13
CA ASP A 131 -14.01 16.46 -31.58
C ASP A 131 -14.03 17.87 -32.15
N SER A 132 -12.83 18.31 -32.51
CA SER A 132 -12.61 19.41 -33.42
C SER A 132 -13.05 18.97 -34.82
N ASP A 133 -14.22 19.40 -35.26
CA ASP A 133 -14.49 19.51 -36.69
C ASP A 133 -15.08 20.88 -37.00
N ALA A 134 -14.55 21.47 -38.07
CA ALA A 134 -14.77 22.83 -38.48
C ALA A 134 -16.02 22.92 -39.35
N SER A 135 -16.98 23.78 -38.99
CA SER A 135 -17.83 24.45 -39.98
C SER A 135 -18.44 25.73 -39.41
N ASP A 136 -18.13 26.80 -40.13
CA ASP A 136 -18.72 28.14 -40.22
C ASP A 136 -20.22 28.26 -39.89
N ALA A 137 -20.58 29.25 -39.05
CA ALA A 137 -21.80 30.07 -39.16
C ALA A 137 -21.87 31.13 -38.04
N GLU A 138 -22.32 32.30 -38.45
CA GLU A 138 -22.42 33.60 -37.77
C GLU A 138 -23.25 33.68 -36.46
N GLU A 139 -22.95 34.74 -35.70
CA GLU A 139 -23.71 35.48 -34.67
C GLU A 139 -24.52 34.71 -33.59
N ASP A 140 -24.20 34.94 -32.29
CA ASP A 140 -25.11 35.58 -31.32
C ASP A 140 -24.41 35.82 -29.94
N GLY A 141 -24.90 36.83 -29.21
CA GLY A 141 -24.32 37.47 -28.04
C GLY A 141 -24.09 36.58 -26.81
N GLY A 142 -22.86 36.59 -26.32
CA GLY A 142 -22.48 36.10 -25.00
C GLY A 142 -21.33 36.93 -24.42
N VAL A 143 -21.50 37.40 -23.19
CA VAL A 143 -20.55 38.27 -22.45
C VAL A 143 -19.12 37.72 -22.55
N LYS A 144 -18.24 38.46 -23.24
CA LYS A 144 -16.83 38.09 -23.42
C LYS A 144 -16.11 38.10 -22.06
N LYS A 145 -15.93 36.92 -21.48
CA LYS A 145 -15.16 36.72 -20.24
C LYS A 145 -13.70 37.07 -20.50
N TYR A 146 -13.19 38.11 -19.84
CA TYR A 146 -11.82 38.59 -20.02
C TYR A 146 -10.80 37.49 -19.70
N LYS A 147 -9.93 37.19 -20.65
CA LYS A 147 -8.77 36.30 -20.46
C LYS A 147 -7.52 37.17 -20.37
N ALA A 148 -6.88 37.17 -19.20
CA ALA A 148 -5.64 37.91 -18.99
C ALA A 148 -4.55 37.40 -19.96
N PRO A 149 -3.79 38.31 -20.59
CA PRO A 149 -2.73 37.94 -21.51
C PRO A 149 -1.64 37.13 -20.79
N GLN A 150 -1.23 36.03 -21.41
CA GLN A 150 -0.14 35.22 -20.89
C GLN A 150 1.19 35.91 -21.18
N ILE A 151 1.80 36.48 -20.15
CA ILE A 151 3.15 37.04 -20.24
C ILE A 151 4.14 35.87 -20.23
N SER A 152 4.78 35.60 -21.36
CA SER A 152 5.92 34.70 -21.42
C SER A 152 7.14 35.42 -20.83
N ALA A 153 7.95 34.69 -20.05
CA ALA A 153 9.13 35.28 -19.43
C ALA A 153 10.14 35.68 -20.51
N VAL A 154 10.30 36.98 -20.72
CA VAL A 154 11.39 37.56 -21.52
C VAL A 154 12.69 37.36 -20.73
N ARG A 155 13.74 36.85 -21.39
CA ARG A 155 15.05 36.68 -20.76
C ARG A 155 15.66 38.05 -20.50
N TYR A 156 16.05 38.29 -19.25
CA TYR A 156 16.79 39.47 -18.83
C TYR A 156 18.28 39.18 -18.97
N ASP A 157 18.92 39.84 -19.94
CA ASP A 157 20.34 39.65 -20.29
C ASP A 157 21.27 40.57 -19.47
N GLY A 158 20.75 41.28 -18.46
CA GLY A 158 21.51 42.28 -17.69
C GLY A 158 22.39 41.75 -16.55
N ASP A 159 22.25 40.49 -16.12
CA ASP A 159 22.79 40.01 -14.84
C ASP A 159 23.53 38.66 -14.95
N ASP A 160 24.06 38.28 -16.11
CA ASP A 160 24.73 36.97 -16.20
C ASP A 160 25.98 36.91 -15.33
N GLU A 161 26.71 38.02 -15.18
CA GLU A 161 27.84 38.13 -14.24
C GLU A 161 27.38 38.05 -12.77
N GLU A 162 26.30 38.74 -12.39
CA GLU A 162 25.76 38.66 -11.03
C GLU A 162 25.23 37.26 -10.69
N LYS A 163 24.63 36.57 -11.66
CA LYS A 163 24.19 35.19 -11.49
C LYS A 163 25.39 34.27 -11.26
N GLU A 164 26.50 34.46 -11.96
CA GLU A 164 27.73 33.69 -11.72
C GLU A 164 28.36 34.02 -10.37
N ILE A 165 28.37 35.28 -9.95
CA ILE A 165 28.86 35.69 -8.62
C ILE A 165 28.00 35.06 -7.52
N ARG A 166 26.66 35.10 -7.64
CA ARG A 166 25.74 34.47 -6.69
C ARG A 166 25.94 32.94 -6.65
N LYS A 167 26.16 32.30 -7.79
CA LYS A 167 26.46 30.86 -7.86
C LYS A 167 27.79 30.54 -7.19
N ALA A 168 28.84 31.30 -7.46
CA ALA A 168 30.16 31.15 -6.86
C ALA A 168 30.11 31.33 -5.34
N GLU A 169 29.34 32.31 -4.86
CA GLU A 169 29.15 32.54 -3.43
C GLU A 169 28.39 31.38 -2.76
N VAL A 170 27.35 30.84 -3.40
CA VAL A 170 26.64 29.65 -2.91
C VAL A 170 27.56 28.44 -2.86
N ILE A 171 28.43 28.24 -3.87
CA ILE A 171 29.43 27.16 -3.88
C ILE A 171 30.42 27.35 -2.73
N ARG A 172 30.92 28.57 -2.51
CA ARG A 172 31.82 28.90 -1.40
C ARG A 172 31.18 28.64 -0.04
N ARG A 173 29.92 29.05 0.16
CA ARG A 173 29.18 28.79 1.41
C ARG A 173 28.96 27.29 1.62
N ASN A 174 28.58 26.55 0.57
CA ASN A 174 28.40 25.10 0.66
C ASN A 174 29.71 24.36 0.96
N ALA A 175 30.83 24.81 0.38
CA ALA A 175 32.15 24.26 0.67
C ALA A 175 32.53 24.47 2.13
N VAL A 176 32.28 25.66 2.69
CA VAL A 176 32.49 25.96 4.13
C VAL A 176 31.55 25.15 5.03
N GLN A 177 30.33 24.85 4.56
CA GLN A 177 29.35 24.01 5.26
C GLN A 177 29.52 22.51 4.98
N SER A 178 30.60 22.11 4.31
CA SER A 178 30.88 20.71 4.01
C SER A 178 31.12 19.89 5.28
N SER A 179 30.92 18.57 5.18
CA SER A 179 31.00 17.64 6.32
C SER A 179 32.35 17.71 7.04
N LEU A 180 33.45 17.81 6.28
CA LEU A 180 34.81 17.86 6.82
C LEU A 180 35.05 19.15 7.63
N ILE A 181 34.66 20.30 7.10
CA ILE A 181 34.85 21.59 7.80
C ILE A 181 33.91 21.69 9.01
N GLY A 182 32.70 21.12 8.92
CA GLY A 182 31.79 21.01 10.04
C GLY A 182 32.34 20.17 11.18
N GLU A 183 32.96 19.02 10.87
CA GLU A 183 33.59 18.14 11.86
C GLU A 183 34.83 18.78 12.50
N LEU A 184 35.70 19.41 11.70
CA LEU A 184 36.83 20.18 12.23
C LEU A 184 36.34 21.30 13.17
N ARG A 185 35.30 22.04 12.77
CA ARG A 185 34.71 23.08 13.62
C ARG A 185 34.20 22.51 14.94
N ALA A 186 33.57 21.33 14.93
CA ALA A 186 33.11 20.67 16.15
C ALA A 186 34.29 20.30 17.07
N GLN A 187 35.37 19.72 16.53
CA GLN A 187 36.56 19.35 17.31
C GLN A 187 37.28 20.54 17.96
N TYR A 188 37.35 21.68 17.27
CA TYR A 188 37.97 22.91 17.81
C TYR A 188 37.02 23.72 18.70
N SER A 189 35.72 23.42 18.70
CA SER A 189 34.75 24.13 19.52
C SER A 189 34.51 23.39 20.84
N ASN A 190 34.56 24.11 21.97
CA ASN A 190 34.17 23.58 23.28
C ASN A 190 32.65 23.64 23.51
N ALA A 191 31.85 23.86 22.46
CA ALA A 191 30.41 23.93 22.56
C ALA A 191 29.82 22.51 22.67
N PRO A 192 28.90 22.23 23.62
CA PRO A 192 28.32 20.91 23.76
C PRO A 192 27.47 20.53 22.54
N GLU A 193 27.56 19.28 22.11
CA GLU A 193 26.75 18.75 21.02
C GLU A 193 25.40 18.19 21.53
N GLU A 194 24.33 18.42 20.76
CA GLU A 194 23.01 17.85 21.03
C GLU A 194 22.92 16.44 20.44
N ILE A 195 23.22 15.43 21.25
CA ILE A 195 23.05 14.02 20.89
C ILE A 195 21.59 13.63 21.16
N LYS A 196 20.91 13.08 20.16
CA LYS A 196 19.54 12.57 20.28
C LYS A 196 19.56 11.06 20.19
N ASP A 197 18.92 10.41 21.16
CA ASP A 197 18.74 8.96 21.16
C ASP A 197 17.68 8.57 20.13
N GLY A 198 18.12 8.23 18.92
CA GLY A 198 17.25 7.76 17.85
C GLY A 198 17.98 7.43 16.57
N ILE A 199 17.59 6.34 15.91
CA ILE A 199 18.08 5.97 14.57
C ILE A 199 17.36 6.88 13.56
N GLY A 200 17.86 8.10 13.43
CA GLY A 200 17.28 9.14 12.60
C GLY A 200 18.32 9.81 11.71
N ASN A 201 17.97 10.02 10.44
CA ASN A 201 18.80 10.82 9.55
C ASN A 201 18.89 12.26 10.06
N GLU A 202 20.02 12.66 10.63
CA GLU A 202 20.26 14.00 11.18
C GLU A 202 19.92 15.14 10.20
N LYS A 203 20.28 14.98 8.91
CA LYS A 203 19.94 15.95 7.84
C LYS A 203 18.42 16.11 7.66
N PHE A 204 17.67 15.03 7.87
CA PHE A 204 16.22 15.03 7.79
C PHE A 204 15.60 15.71 9.01
N LEU A 205 16.13 15.45 10.21
CA LEU A 205 15.70 16.12 11.45
C LEU A 205 15.97 17.63 11.41
N LYS A 206 17.15 18.05 10.94
CA LYS A 206 17.48 19.48 10.71
C LYS A 206 16.49 20.15 9.78
N LYS A 207 16.19 19.54 8.63
CA LYS A 207 15.16 20.06 7.70
C LYS A 207 13.78 20.17 8.32
N GLN A 208 13.37 19.20 9.15
CA GLN A 208 12.11 19.31 9.88
C GLN A 208 12.12 20.45 10.89
N ALA A 209 13.21 20.63 11.63
CA ALA A 209 13.34 21.73 12.57
C ALA A 209 13.31 23.09 11.87
N ASP A 210 13.97 23.22 10.72
CA ASP A 210 13.94 24.44 9.92
C ASP A 210 12.53 24.73 9.37
N LEU A 211 11.81 23.71 8.90
CA LEU A 211 10.40 23.85 8.51
C LEU A 211 9.55 24.32 9.70
N LYS A 212 9.73 23.71 10.88
CA LYS A 212 9.00 24.09 12.09
C LYS A 212 9.26 25.55 12.46
N LYS A 213 10.52 26.01 12.43
CA LYS A 213 10.88 27.42 12.66
C LYS A 213 10.19 28.36 11.67
N MET A 214 10.15 27.99 10.40
CA MET A 214 9.48 28.78 9.36
C MET A 214 7.94 28.79 9.52
N GLU A 215 7.35 27.70 9.99
CA GLU A 215 5.92 27.63 10.30
C GLU A 215 5.56 28.45 11.54
N GLU A 216 6.41 28.43 12.57
CA GLU A 216 6.26 29.21 13.81
C GLU A 216 6.42 30.71 13.55
N SER A 217 7.42 31.11 12.76
CA SER A 217 7.63 32.53 12.43
C SER A 217 6.48 33.12 11.61
N ASN A 218 5.86 32.31 10.75
CA ASN A 218 4.79 32.74 9.86
C ASN A 218 3.39 32.33 10.35
N TYR A 219 3.31 31.65 11.50
CA TYR A 219 2.10 31.08 12.09
C TYR A 219 1.18 30.37 11.07
N ARG A 220 1.76 29.68 10.08
CA ARG A 220 1.03 29.01 8.99
C ARG A 220 1.68 27.68 8.65
N ARG A 221 0.85 26.63 8.55
CA ARG A 221 1.30 25.30 8.14
C ARG A 221 1.62 25.28 6.65
N GLN A 222 2.82 24.81 6.29
CA GLN A 222 3.21 24.70 4.89
C GLN A 222 2.66 23.40 4.29
N ARG A 223 1.84 23.50 3.23
CA ARG A 223 1.35 22.32 2.52
C ARG A 223 2.43 21.79 1.58
N LEU A 224 2.78 20.51 1.71
CA LEU A 224 3.73 19.84 0.83
C LEU A 224 3.05 19.32 -0.43
N SER A 225 3.69 19.52 -1.59
CA SER A 225 3.27 18.90 -2.85
C SER A 225 3.50 17.38 -2.82
N LYS A 226 2.72 16.61 -3.61
CA LYS A 226 2.90 15.15 -3.76
C LYS A 226 4.34 14.77 -4.11
N LYS A 227 5.00 15.55 -4.98
CA LYS A 227 6.41 15.36 -5.36
C LYS A 227 7.36 15.56 -4.17
N GLN A 228 7.13 16.59 -3.36
CA GLN A 228 7.95 16.90 -2.19
C GLN A 228 7.75 15.84 -1.10
N LYS A 229 6.52 15.37 -0.88
CA LYS A 229 6.21 14.28 0.06
C LYS A 229 6.90 12.96 -0.33
N GLY A 230 6.98 12.66 -1.62
CA GLY A 230 7.73 11.50 -2.13
C GLY A 230 9.24 11.62 -1.89
N ALA A 231 9.83 12.78 -2.16
CA ALA A 231 11.24 13.05 -1.88
C ALA A 231 11.56 13.00 -0.38
N GLN A 232 10.64 13.49 0.45
CA GLN A 232 10.76 13.45 1.90
C GLN A 232 10.80 12.00 2.43
N LYS A 233 9.91 11.13 1.93
CA LYS A 233 9.94 9.69 2.24
C LYS A 233 11.24 9.02 1.78
N GLY A 234 11.73 9.36 0.59
CA GLY A 234 13.02 8.87 0.10
C GLY A 234 14.18 9.31 1.01
N SER A 235 14.14 10.53 1.56
CA SER A 235 15.17 11.01 2.50
C SER A 235 15.08 10.41 3.90
N GLN A 236 13.91 9.90 4.32
CA GLN A 236 13.77 9.11 5.54
C GLN A 236 14.40 7.73 5.39
N GLN A 237 14.36 7.17 4.19
CA GLN A 237 14.89 5.85 3.86
C GLN A 237 16.33 5.89 3.33
N ALA A 238 16.87 7.06 3.01
CA ALA A 238 18.22 7.19 2.48
C ALA A 238 19.23 6.71 3.54
N ASP A 239 20.00 5.69 3.18
CA ASP A 239 20.91 4.98 4.06
C ASP A 239 21.96 5.90 4.68
N ALA A 240 22.26 5.66 5.96
CA ALA A 240 23.37 6.30 6.68
C ALA A 240 24.71 6.18 5.93
N LEU A 241 24.84 5.19 5.05
CA LEU A 241 26.01 4.93 4.20
C LEU A 241 26.22 5.99 3.10
N ASP A 242 25.17 6.68 2.64
CA ASP A 242 25.31 7.75 1.64
C ASP A 242 26.10 8.94 2.20
N LYS A 243 26.04 9.19 3.53
CA LYS A 243 26.89 10.19 4.18
C LYS A 243 28.37 9.82 4.13
N LEU A 244 28.71 8.54 4.19
CA LEU A 244 30.10 8.04 4.17
C LEU A 244 30.70 8.02 2.76
N LEU A 245 29.85 7.91 1.73
CA LEU A 245 30.27 7.84 0.32
C LEU A 245 30.43 9.22 -0.34
N VAL A 246 29.95 10.30 0.28
CA VAL A 246 30.13 11.68 -0.22
C VAL A 246 31.46 12.24 0.29
N TYR A 247 32.56 11.80 -0.34
CA TYR A 247 33.89 12.36 -0.14
C TYR A 247 34.20 13.36 -1.26
N GLY A 248 34.52 14.62 -0.93
CA GLY A 248 34.88 15.67 -1.89
C GLY A 248 34.00 16.92 -1.92
N ASP A 249 32.92 16.98 -1.14
CA ASP A 249 32.00 18.15 -1.10
C ASP A 249 32.66 19.45 -0.57
N TYR A 250 33.84 19.35 0.06
CA TYR A 250 34.60 20.47 0.63
C TYR A 250 35.42 21.27 -0.39
N MET A 251 35.70 20.71 -1.57
CA MET A 251 36.53 21.35 -2.60
C MET A 251 35.73 22.31 -3.51
N GLY A 252 34.42 22.47 -3.30
CA GLY A 252 33.55 23.27 -4.18
C GLY A 252 33.37 22.71 -5.60
N ALA A 253 34.15 21.69 -5.97
CA ALA A 253 34.02 20.95 -7.21
C ALA A 253 33.07 19.76 -7.00
N LYS A 254 31.88 19.80 -7.61
CA LYS A 254 31.07 18.58 -7.84
C LYS A 254 31.70 17.73 -8.94
N GLU A 255 32.97 17.37 -8.77
CA GLU A 255 33.74 16.50 -9.65
C GLU A 255 34.03 15.14 -8.98
N GLY A 256 33.19 14.73 -8.03
CA GLY A 256 33.10 13.32 -7.65
C GLY A 256 32.58 12.47 -8.83
N PRO A 257 33.01 11.21 -8.97
CA PRO A 257 32.60 10.36 -10.07
C PRO A 257 31.07 10.27 -10.03
N LYS A 258 30.42 10.64 -11.14
CA LYS A 258 28.97 10.50 -11.32
C LYS A 258 28.62 9.00 -11.42
N THR A 259 28.68 8.26 -10.32
CA THR A 259 28.10 6.92 -10.18
C THR A 259 26.59 7.04 -9.98
N GLY A 260 25.95 7.75 -10.91
CA GLY A 260 24.52 7.82 -11.04
C GLY A 260 24.24 7.65 -12.51
N LYS A 261 23.97 6.40 -12.95
CA LYS A 261 23.36 6.13 -14.25
C LYS A 261 22.14 7.05 -14.37
N LYS A 262 22.28 8.14 -15.10
CA LYS A 262 21.15 8.96 -15.53
C LYS A 262 20.26 8.01 -16.31
N ARG A 263 19.13 7.57 -15.72
CA ARG A 263 18.08 6.88 -16.46
C ARG A 263 17.69 7.85 -17.56
N LYS A 264 18.08 7.53 -18.80
CA LYS A 264 17.74 8.33 -19.97
C LYS A 264 16.22 8.42 -19.99
N GLY A 265 15.67 9.62 -19.79
CA GLY A 265 14.29 9.90 -20.17
C GLY A 265 14.14 9.64 -21.68
N PRO A 266 12.94 9.30 -22.15
CA PRO A 266 12.73 9.04 -23.56
C PRO A 266 12.99 10.34 -24.34
N ARG A 267 13.99 10.31 -25.22
CA ARG A 267 14.25 11.39 -26.17
C ARG A 267 13.16 11.34 -27.26
N PRO A 268 12.54 12.47 -27.62
CA PRO A 268 11.72 12.53 -28.82
C PRO A 268 12.65 12.60 -30.04
N GLY A 269 12.30 11.87 -31.11
CA GLY A 269 12.98 11.98 -32.40
C GLY A 269 14.01 10.89 -32.67
N GLY A 270 13.53 9.79 -33.26
CA GLY A 270 14.33 8.79 -33.95
C GLY A 270 13.46 8.10 -35.00
N PRO A 271 13.83 8.10 -36.30
CA PRO A 271 12.97 7.65 -37.37
C PRO A 271 13.06 6.12 -37.50
N ASN A 272 12.34 5.38 -36.66
CA ASN A 272 11.98 3.97 -36.92
C ASN A 272 11.04 3.46 -35.83
N ALA A 273 9.76 3.77 -35.96
CA ALA A 273 8.66 3.06 -35.27
C ALA A 273 7.36 3.21 -36.07
N LYS A 274 7.39 2.74 -37.33
CA LYS A 274 6.17 2.39 -38.07
C LYS A 274 6.11 0.86 -38.15
N LYS A 275 4.90 0.32 -37.93
CA LYS A 275 4.44 -1.09 -37.96
C LYS A 275 4.57 -1.78 -36.59
N SER A 276 3.51 -2.32 -35.97
CA SER A 276 2.33 -2.97 -36.52
C SER A 276 1.10 -2.85 -35.59
N LYS A 277 -0.01 -2.29 -36.10
CA LYS A 277 -1.37 -2.60 -35.60
C LYS A 277 -1.89 -3.73 -36.50
N LYS A 278 -1.81 -4.97 -36.04
CA LYS A 278 -2.47 -6.13 -36.68
C LYS A 278 -3.77 -6.40 -35.91
N GLY A 279 -4.89 -6.31 -36.62
CA GLY A 279 -6.24 -6.30 -36.08
C GLY A 279 -6.66 -7.59 -35.38
N GLY A 280 -7.41 -7.44 -34.28
CA GLY A 280 -8.24 -8.47 -33.70
C GLY A 280 -9.71 -8.24 -34.10
N LYS A 281 -10.26 -9.13 -34.92
CA LYS A 281 -11.69 -9.19 -35.28
C LYS A 281 -12.53 -9.41 -34.01
N LYS A 282 -13.49 -8.52 -33.73
CA LYS A 282 -14.60 -8.78 -32.79
C LYS A 282 -15.55 -9.82 -33.42
N LYS A 283 -15.74 -10.96 -32.75
CA LYS A 283 -16.84 -11.90 -33.01
C LYS A 283 -18.16 -11.24 -32.54
N LYS A 284 -19.09 -10.98 -33.46
CA LYS A 284 -20.50 -10.75 -33.14
C LYS A 284 -21.13 -12.09 -32.77
N GLY A 285 -21.69 -12.19 -31.57
CA GLY A 285 -22.58 -13.28 -31.18
C GLY A 285 -23.91 -13.15 -31.93
N GLY A 286 -24.34 -14.24 -32.56
CA GLY A 286 -25.64 -14.35 -33.19
C GLY A 286 -26.72 -14.61 -32.15
N LYS A 287 -27.82 -13.85 -32.24
CA LYS A 287 -29.13 -14.23 -31.72
C LYS A 287 -29.74 -15.26 -32.69
N LYS A 288 -30.12 -16.41 -32.16
CA LYS A 288 -31.31 -17.16 -32.53
C LYS A 288 -31.91 -17.67 -31.23
#